data_AF-A0A2I0W315-F1
#
_entry.id   AF-A0A2I0W315-F1
#
_cell.length_a   1.000
_cell.length_b   1.000
_cell.length_c   1.000
_cell.angle_alpha   90.00
_cell.angle_beta   90.00
_cell.angle_gamma   90.00
#
_symmetry.space_group_name_H-M   'P 1'
#
loop_
_entity.id
_entity.type
_entity.pdbx_description
1 polymer ?
#
loop_
_entity_poly.entity_id
_entity_poly.type
_entity_poly.pdbx_seq_one_letter_code
_entity_poly.pdbx_strand_id
1 'polypeptide(L)'
;MEGVLLEAETGDYLGNHRGFWFYTIGQRQGLRLPGGPWYVVEKDVQNNVVFISRNYFSLDKRRRTFRVGSLKWFSGSTPEMQDRLRCKICHVE
;
A
#
# COMPACT_ATOMS: atom_id res chain seq x y z
N MET A 1 13.88 -12.93 9.25
CA MET A 1 12.87 -13.50 10.16
C MET A 1 11.59 -13.65 9.36
N GLU A 2 10.93 -14.79 9.43
CA GLU A 2 9.63 -14.98 8.79
C GLU A 2 8.57 -14.10 9.47
N GLY A 3 7.57 -13.68 8.69
CA GLY A 3 6.43 -12.89 9.14
C GLY A 3 5.12 -13.55 8.75
N VAL A 4 3.99 -13.00 9.19
CA VAL A 4 2.66 -13.59 8.97
C VAL A 4 1.80 -12.76 8.02
N LEU A 5 1.00 -13.44 7.21
CA LEU A 5 -0.05 -12.88 6.36
C LEU A 5 -1.39 -13.03 7.08
N LEU A 6 -2.09 -11.92 7.29
CA LEU A 6 -3.41 -11.90 7.93
C LEU A 6 -4.48 -11.30 7.00
N GLU A 7 -5.71 -11.80 7.05
CA GLU A 7 -6.86 -11.12 6.42
C GLU A 7 -7.19 -9.85 7.22
N ALA A 8 -7.28 -8.71 6.53
CA ALA A 8 -7.47 -7.42 7.18
C ALA A 8 -8.83 -7.27 7.87
N GLU A 9 -9.87 -7.92 7.34
CA GLU A 9 -11.22 -7.85 7.87
C GLU A 9 -11.43 -8.73 9.09
N THR A 10 -10.83 -9.92 9.12
CA THR A 10 -11.11 -10.93 10.15
C THR A 10 -9.94 -11.16 11.11
N GLY A 11 -8.72 -10.79 10.72
CA GLY A 11 -7.50 -11.16 11.42
C GLY A 11 -7.08 -12.62 11.19
N ASP A 12 -7.75 -13.34 10.29
CA ASP A 12 -7.48 -14.76 10.04
C ASP A 12 -6.06 -14.95 9.50
N TYR A 13 -5.38 -15.97 10.01
CA TYR A 13 -4.08 -16.38 9.52
C TYR A 13 -4.20 -17.03 8.14
N LEU A 14 -3.46 -16.48 7.16
CA LEU A 14 -3.47 -16.94 5.77
C LEU A 14 -2.15 -17.60 5.34
N GLY A 15 -1.07 -17.42 6.12
CA GLY A 15 0.22 -18.04 5.82
C GLY A 15 1.41 -17.24 6.34
N ASN A 16 2.61 -17.68 5.97
CA ASN A 16 3.87 -17.03 6.31
C ASN A 16 4.52 -16.37 5.08
N HIS A 17 5.41 -15.41 5.32
CA HIS A 17 6.23 -14.79 4.30
C HIS A 17 7.67 -14.54 4.78
N ARG A 18 8.58 -14.28 3.83
CA ARG A 18 10.02 -14.10 4.09
C ARG A 18 10.42 -12.69 4.57
N GLY A 19 9.45 -11.85 4.93
CA GLY A 19 9.67 -10.45 5.32
C GLY A 19 8.78 -9.47 4.57
N PHE A 20 8.36 -8.39 5.24
CA PHE A 20 7.39 -7.42 4.70
C PHE A 20 7.94 -6.60 3.52
N TRP A 21 9.26 -6.55 3.34
CA TRP A 21 9.95 -5.81 2.28
C TRP A 21 9.58 -6.26 0.87
N PHE A 22 9.20 -7.53 0.71
CA PHE A 22 8.81 -8.10 -0.59
C PHE A 22 7.37 -7.74 -1.02
N TYR A 23 6.68 -6.93 -0.22
CA TYR A 23 5.27 -6.61 -0.42
C TYR A 23 5.07 -5.11 -0.59
N THR A 24 4.35 -4.74 -1.65
CA THR A 24 3.96 -3.36 -1.96
C THR A 24 2.47 -3.19 -1.74
N ILE A 25 2.06 -2.09 -1.11
CA ILE A 25 0.63 -1.78 -0.93
C ILE A 25 -0.05 -1.73 -2.30
N GLY A 26 -1.16 -2.45 -2.46
CA GLY A 26 -1.88 -2.61 -3.72
C GLY A 26 -1.39 -3.77 -4.60
N GLN A 27 -0.34 -4.49 -4.19
CA GLN A 27 0.11 -5.69 -4.90
C GLN A 27 -0.95 -6.79 -4.89
N ARG A 28 -1.26 -7.31 -6.09
CA ARG A 28 -2.18 -8.44 -6.30
C ARG A 28 -1.46 -9.76 -6.60
N GLN A 29 -0.41 -9.70 -7.41
CA GLN A 29 0.32 -10.88 -7.87
C GLN A 29 1.37 -11.34 -6.86
N GLY A 30 1.77 -12.60 -6.94
CA GLY A 30 2.85 -13.16 -6.10
C GLY A 30 2.47 -13.47 -4.65
N LEU A 31 1.19 -13.34 -4.27
CA LEU A 31 0.72 -13.66 -2.91
C LEU A 31 0.57 -15.17 -2.66
N ARG A 32 0.39 -15.97 -3.73
CA ARG A 32 0.27 -17.45 -3.67
C ARG A 32 -0.86 -17.96 -2.75
N LEU A 33 -1.95 -17.22 -2.65
CA LEU A 33 -3.12 -17.59 -1.85
C LEU A 33 -4.32 -17.97 -2.71
N PRO A 34 -5.07 -19.03 -2.35
CA PRO A 34 -6.31 -19.41 -3.02
C PRO A 34 -7.46 -18.45 -2.65
N GLY A 35 -8.58 -18.52 -3.36
CA GLY A 35 -9.81 -17.76 -3.01
C GLY A 35 -9.76 -16.26 -3.30
N GLY A 36 -8.89 -15.83 -4.22
CA GLY A 36 -8.67 -14.42 -4.57
C GLY A 36 -9.80 -13.75 -5.36
N PRO A 37 -9.59 -12.47 -5.77
CA PRO A 37 -8.32 -11.74 -5.76
C PRO A 37 -7.94 -11.18 -4.38
N TRP A 38 -6.69 -11.36 -3.98
CA TRP A 38 -6.11 -10.76 -2.78
C TRP A 38 -5.26 -9.55 -3.14
N TYR A 39 -5.24 -8.56 -2.26
CA TYR A 39 -4.38 -7.37 -2.38
C TYR A 39 -3.74 -7.06 -1.04
N VAL A 40 -2.47 -6.63 -1.06
CA VAL A 40 -1.82 -6.05 0.13
C VAL A 40 -2.46 -4.71 0.47
N VAL A 41 -3.03 -4.59 1.66
CA VAL A 41 -3.68 -3.35 2.12
C VAL A 41 -2.83 -2.58 3.11
N GLU A 42 -2.05 -3.28 3.95
CA GLU A 42 -1.28 -2.67 5.03
C GLU A 42 -0.07 -3.54 5.41
N LYS A 43 0.93 -2.91 6.04
CA LYS A 43 2.13 -3.57 6.57
C LYS A 43 2.41 -3.05 7.97
N ASP A 44 2.44 -3.95 8.94
CA ASP A 44 3.00 -3.67 10.26
C ASP A 44 4.48 -4.09 10.24
N VAL A 45 5.33 -3.07 10.13
CA VAL A 45 6.78 -3.23 10.04
C VAL A 45 7.38 -3.67 11.38
N GLN A 46 6.78 -3.26 12.50
CA GLN A 46 7.31 -3.57 13.83
C GLN A 46 7.09 -5.05 14.15
N ASN A 47 5.92 -5.56 13.80
CA ASN A 47 5.54 -6.95 14.06
C ASN A 47 5.79 -7.90 12.87
N ASN A 48 6.33 -7.38 11.76
CA ASN A 48 6.55 -8.12 10.51
C ASN A 48 5.27 -8.83 10.01
N VAL A 49 4.15 -8.10 10.01
CA VAL A 49 2.84 -8.58 9.54
C VAL A 49 2.48 -7.89 8.23
N VAL A 50 1.95 -8.66 7.29
CA VAL A 50 1.39 -8.13 6.04
C VAL A 50 -0.10 -8.43 6.02
N PHE A 51 -0.92 -7.37 5.97
CA PHE A 51 -2.36 -7.49 5.88
C PHE A 51 -2.81 -7.51 4.42
N ILE A 52 -3.69 -8.44 4.11
CA ILE A 52 -4.23 -8.64 2.77
C ILE A 52 -5.76 -8.66 2.81
N SER A 53 -6.41 -8.28 1.72
CA SER A 53 -7.87 -8.21 1.66
C SER A 53 -8.40 -8.46 0.27
N ARG A 54 -9.62 -9.01 0.19
CA ARG A 54 -10.40 -9.11 -1.06
C ARG A 54 -11.13 -7.81 -1.41
N ASN A 55 -11.35 -6.94 -0.42
CA ASN A 55 -12.16 -5.73 -0.55
C ASN A 55 -11.31 -4.46 -0.81
N TYR A 56 -10.21 -4.56 -1.56
CA TYR A 56 -9.26 -3.46 -1.75
C TYR A 56 -9.90 -2.17 -2.31
N PHE A 57 -10.92 -2.30 -3.17
CA PHE A 57 -11.59 -1.17 -3.83
C PHE A 57 -12.87 -0.68 -3.12
N SER A 58 -13.14 -1.17 -1.91
CA SER A 58 -14.25 -0.72 -1.08
C SER A 58 -14.11 0.77 -0.73
N LEU A 59 -15.25 1.42 -0.46
CA LEU A 59 -15.30 2.87 -0.25
C LEU A 59 -14.51 3.31 0.99
N ASP A 60 -14.57 2.50 2.06
CA ASP A 60 -13.85 2.69 3.32
C ASP A 60 -12.34 2.54 3.18
N LYS A 61 -11.85 1.80 2.16
CA LYS A 61 -10.41 1.66 1.87
C LYS A 61 -9.86 2.69 0.89
N ARG A 62 -10.66 3.66 0.44
CA ARG A 62 -10.19 4.72 -0.47
C ARG A 62 -9.26 5.70 0.24
N ARG A 63 -8.06 5.86 -0.32
CA ARG A 63 -7.09 6.88 0.11
C ARG A 63 -7.27 8.15 -0.72
N ARG A 64 -7.70 9.24 -0.09
CA ARG A 64 -7.92 10.56 -0.75
C ARG A 64 -6.82 11.58 -0.46
N THR A 65 -6.01 11.32 0.56
CA THR A 65 -4.94 12.21 1.00
C THR A 65 -3.69 11.39 1.28
N PHE A 66 -2.54 12.01 1.10
CA PHE A 66 -1.25 11.45 1.45
C PHE A 66 -0.31 12.59 1.81
N ARG A 67 0.75 12.27 2.55
CA ARG A 67 1.81 13.24 2.89
C ARG A 67 2.99 13.02 1.97
N VAL A 68 3.58 14.12 1.53
CA VAL A 68 4.83 14.14 0.76
C VAL A 68 5.88 14.88 1.57
N GLY A 69 7.11 14.39 1.52
CA GLY A 69 8.29 15.05 2.06
C GLY A 69 9.30 15.30 0.94
N SER A 70 10.29 16.15 1.22
CA SER A 70 11.46 16.36 0.35
C SER A 70 11.11 16.70 -1.10
N LEU A 71 10.19 17.64 -1.30
CA LEU A 71 9.83 18.12 -2.64
C LEU A 71 11.01 18.85 -3.29
N LYS A 72 11.28 18.52 -4.55
CA LYS A 72 12.26 19.21 -5.38
C LYS A 72 11.54 19.94 -6.50
N TRP A 73 11.67 21.28 -6.51
CA TRP A 73 11.07 22.14 -7.51
C TRP A 73 12.08 22.48 -8.59
N PHE A 74 11.75 22.22 -9.86
CA PHE A 74 12.65 22.53 -10.98
C PHE A 74 12.78 24.04 -11.25
N SER A 75 11.76 24.83 -10.90
CA SER A 75 11.78 26.30 -10.98
C SER A 75 12.64 26.96 -9.90
N GLY A 76 13.13 26.21 -8.91
CA GLY A 76 13.92 26.74 -7.78
C GLY A 76 13.10 27.40 -6.67
N SER A 77 11.80 27.61 -6.87
CA SER A 77 10.86 28.16 -5.87
C SER A 77 9.64 27.26 -5.71
N THR A 78 8.97 27.37 -4.56
CA THR A 78 7.68 26.71 -4.33
C THR A 78 6.58 27.39 -5.16
N PRO A 79 5.58 26.64 -5.65
CA PRO A 79 4.38 27.22 -6.24
C PRO A 79 3.66 28.15 -5.26
N GLU A 80 2.85 29.07 -5.77
CA GLU A 80 2.04 29.92 -4.92
C GLU A 80 0.88 29.11 -4.31
N MET A 81 0.41 29.54 -3.13
CA MET A 81 -0.55 28.79 -2.32
C MET A 81 -1.91 28.56 -3.01
N GLN A 82 -2.17 29.27 -4.12
CA GLN A 82 -3.41 29.21 -4.89
C GLN A 82 -3.31 28.26 -6.10
N ASP A 83 -2.13 27.69 -6.36
CA ASP A 83 -1.93 26.81 -7.51
C ASP A 83 -2.59 25.45 -7.30
N ARG A 84 -3.49 25.07 -8.21
CA ARG A 84 -4.05 23.72 -8.25
C ARG A 84 -3.05 22.75 -8.87
N LEU A 85 -2.25 22.12 -8.03
CA LEU A 85 -1.28 21.12 -8.44
C LEU A 85 -1.94 19.78 -8.79
N ARG A 86 -1.37 19.07 -9.77
CA ARG A 86 -1.71 17.67 -10.09
C ARG A 86 -0.49 16.81 -9.80
N CYS A 87 -0.73 15.58 -9.35
CA CYS A 87 0.33 14.62 -9.07
C CYS A 87 0.04 13.27 -9.76
N LYS A 88 1.11 12.57 -10.15
CA LYS A 88 1.09 11.16 -10.58
C LYS A 88 1.77 10.36 -9.47
N ILE A 89 1.04 9.45 -8.84
CA ILE A 89 1.51 8.70 -7.65
C ILE A 89 2.37 7.49 -8.05
N CYS A 90 2.05 6.84 -9.17
CA CYS A 90 2.83 5.72 -9.70
C CYS A 90 3.05 5.90 -11.20
N HIS A 91 4.23 5.52 -11.69
CA HIS A 91 4.43 5.31 -13.12
C HIS A 91 3.60 4.09 -13.55
N VAL A 92 2.81 4.27 -14.59
CA VAL A 92 2.12 3.21 -15.32
C VAL A 92 2.64 3.39 -16.74
N GLU A 93 3.24 2.33 -17.30
CA GLU A 93 3.60 2.26 -18.71
C GLU A 93 2.35 2.24 -19.59
#